data_AF-A0A6G8CLE5-F1
#
_entry.id   AF-A0A6G8CLE5-F1
#
_cell.length_a   1.000
_cell.length_b   1.000
_cell.length_c   1.000
_cell.angle_alpha   90.00
_cell.angle_beta   90.00
_cell.angle_gamma   90.00
#
_symmetry.space_group_name_H-M   'P 1'
#
loop_
_entity.id
_entity.type
_entity.pdbx_description
1 polymer ?
#
loop_
_entity_poly.entity_id
_entity_poly.type
_entity_poly.pdbx_seq_one_letter_code
_entity_poly.pdbx_strand_id
1 'polypeptide(L)'
;MNDASIFISKSGKEELQDFFPGVKIGLRELKFIIGYLEINCEIERVTESAIQVEVLSKIKTHASKDQIELINRCFMEARFDVDDLSFIENSKSHDFLVEKTIEIIKKDSNFIPYRSRASGKINHVLGHKDFLIFLIDAQSTSLDIKRRFVEIAKLIFHKYAQRVNFIKWYKEEKDRIQIAFEYFKMKGICFSLESNMLDIHDLMIFFWSNEKTQEQNKLVDINFRRYYYNKKSREGKATKQANFSLSEQSIKNIEKIAEKYRMNKSMVVDAIFKSPSLVKQIDLALKK
;
A
#
# COMPACT_ATOMS: atom_id res chain seq x y z
N MET A 1 22.74 63.82 -13.32
CA MET A 1 21.45 63.12 -13.44
C MET A 1 21.77 61.66 -13.72
N ASN A 2 21.83 60.83 -12.67
CA ASN A 2 22.02 59.40 -12.80
C ASN A 2 20.64 58.76 -12.72
N ASP A 3 20.06 58.45 -13.88
CA ASP A 3 18.97 57.48 -13.96
C ASP A 3 19.54 56.10 -13.66
N ALA A 4 19.61 55.78 -12.37
CA ALA A 4 19.68 54.40 -11.93
C ALA A 4 18.31 53.78 -12.18
N SER A 5 18.09 53.33 -13.42
CA SER A 5 16.98 52.43 -13.72
C SER A 5 17.15 51.20 -12.85
N ILE A 6 16.32 51.11 -11.81
CA ILE A 6 16.15 49.89 -11.03
C ILE A 6 15.57 48.88 -12.02
N PHE A 7 16.43 48.09 -12.65
CA PHE A 7 16.03 46.89 -13.36
C PHE A 7 15.49 45.93 -12.30
N ILE A 8 14.20 46.04 -12.03
CA ILE A 8 13.46 45.00 -11.31
C ILE A 8 13.57 43.77 -12.21
N SER A 9 14.40 42.80 -11.80
CA SER A 9 14.50 41.52 -12.51
C SER A 9 13.09 40.94 -12.62
N LYS A 10 12.64 40.64 -13.84
CA LYS A 10 11.34 39.98 -14.06
C LYS A 10 11.24 38.79 -13.10
N SER A 11 10.07 38.62 -12.49
CA SER A 11 9.85 37.43 -11.67
C SER A 11 9.95 36.19 -12.56
N GLY A 12 10.40 35.04 -12.02
CA GLY A 12 10.51 33.80 -12.81
C GLY A 12 9.18 33.41 -13.51
N LYS A 13 8.06 33.80 -12.90
CA LYS A 13 6.72 33.65 -13.47
C LYS A 13 6.48 34.54 -14.69
N GLU A 14 6.91 35.80 -14.66
CA GLU A 14 6.82 36.71 -15.81
C GLU A 14 7.68 36.20 -16.97
N GLU A 15 8.87 35.68 -16.69
CA GLU A 15 9.73 35.11 -17.73
C GLU A 15 9.14 33.83 -18.33
N LEU A 16 8.52 32.96 -17.53
CA LEU A 16 7.81 31.79 -18.05
C LEU A 16 6.62 32.18 -18.95
N GLN A 17 5.99 33.33 -18.68
CA GLN A 17 4.90 33.85 -19.51
C GLN A 17 5.39 34.24 -20.91
N ASP A 18 6.65 34.67 -21.05
CA ASP A 18 7.26 34.99 -22.35
C ASP A 18 7.37 33.72 -23.24
N PHE A 19 7.58 32.54 -22.63
CA PHE A 19 7.62 31.25 -23.34
C PHE A 19 6.23 30.66 -23.63
N PHE A 20 5.25 30.92 -22.76
CA PHE A 20 3.90 30.36 -22.85
C PHE A 20 2.84 31.47 -22.79
N PRO A 21 2.71 32.29 -23.84
CA PRO A 21 1.82 33.45 -23.82
C PRO A 21 0.35 33.03 -23.68
N GLY A 22 -0.39 33.71 -22.81
CA GLY A 22 -1.82 33.44 -22.57
C GLY A 22 -2.12 32.27 -21.61
N VAL A 23 -1.09 31.56 -21.15
CA VAL A 23 -1.22 30.46 -20.19
C VAL A 23 -0.95 30.97 -18.78
N LYS A 24 -1.89 30.77 -17.85
CA LYS A 24 -1.65 31.03 -16.43
C LYS A 24 -0.78 29.92 -15.86
N ILE A 25 0.52 30.18 -15.72
CA ILE A 25 1.46 29.21 -15.14
C ILE A 25 1.20 29.04 -13.64
N GLY A 26 0.68 27.87 -13.26
CA GLY A 26 0.61 27.38 -11.89
C GLY A 26 1.29 26.03 -11.73
N LEU A 27 1.07 25.37 -10.59
CA LEU A 27 1.75 24.12 -10.25
C LEU A 27 1.46 22.97 -11.24
N ARG A 28 0.24 22.87 -11.79
CA ARG A 28 -0.11 21.85 -12.81
C ARG A 28 0.71 22.06 -14.09
N GLU A 29 0.82 23.31 -14.54
CA GLU A 29 1.59 23.67 -15.74
C GLU A 29 3.08 23.42 -15.53
N LEU A 30 3.63 23.76 -14.37
CA LEU A 30 5.01 23.47 -14.02
C LEU A 30 5.29 21.96 -14.02
N LYS A 31 4.43 21.16 -13.38
CA LYS A 31 4.53 19.70 -13.41
C LYS A 31 4.43 19.13 -14.82
N PHE A 32 3.56 19.71 -15.66
CA PHE A 32 3.46 19.34 -17.06
C PHE A 32 4.77 19.59 -17.81
N ILE A 33 5.37 20.78 -17.64
CA ILE A 33 6.65 21.13 -18.28
C ILE A 33 7.76 20.20 -17.79
N ILE A 34 7.82 19.93 -16.49
CA ILE A 34 8.78 19.00 -15.90
C ILE A 34 8.64 17.60 -16.51
N GLY A 35 7.42 17.08 -16.60
CA GLY A 35 7.15 15.78 -17.23
C GLY A 35 7.52 15.77 -18.72
N TYR A 36 7.20 16.85 -19.44
CA TYR A 36 7.44 16.95 -20.88
C TYR A 36 8.94 17.05 -21.22
N LEU A 37 9.66 17.91 -20.50
CA LEU A 37 11.09 18.17 -20.71
C LEU A 37 12.00 17.23 -19.91
N GLU A 38 11.45 16.29 -19.15
CA GLU A 38 12.18 15.35 -18.28
C GLU A 38 13.13 16.05 -17.30
N ILE A 39 12.69 17.18 -16.73
CA ILE A 39 13.50 17.97 -15.82
C ILE A 39 13.64 17.23 -14.50
N ASN A 40 14.86 16.83 -14.12
CA ASN A 40 15.10 16.21 -12.82
C ASN A 40 15.04 17.26 -11.70
N CYS A 41 13.97 17.26 -10.92
CA CYS A 41 13.72 18.20 -9.83
C CYS A 41 13.11 17.46 -8.63
N GLU A 42 13.57 17.73 -7.41
CA GLU A 42 12.96 17.17 -6.19
C GLU A 42 11.66 17.92 -5.82
N ILE A 43 10.60 17.73 -6.62
CA ILE A 43 9.35 18.51 -6.54
C ILE A 43 8.69 18.43 -5.16
N GLU A 44 8.83 17.30 -4.45
CA GLU A 44 8.15 17.06 -3.18
C GLU A 44 8.69 17.90 -2.00
N ARG A 45 9.85 18.55 -2.15
CA ARG A 45 10.53 19.28 -1.06
C ARG A 45 10.73 20.76 -1.35
N VAL A 46 10.19 21.24 -2.46
CA VAL A 46 10.59 22.53 -3.04
C VAL A 46 9.36 23.42 -3.21
N THR A 47 9.53 24.72 -2.93
CA THR A 47 8.47 25.72 -3.11
C THR A 47 8.15 25.92 -4.59
N GLU A 48 6.93 26.36 -4.91
CA GLU A 48 6.55 26.64 -6.31
C GLU A 48 7.53 27.60 -7.00
N SER A 49 8.01 28.62 -6.29
CA SER A 49 9.01 29.57 -6.81
C SER A 49 10.33 28.90 -7.19
N ALA A 50 10.81 27.94 -6.39
CA ALA A 50 12.04 27.22 -6.72
C ALA A 50 11.85 26.23 -7.87
N ILE A 51 10.66 25.64 -8.02
CA ILE A 51 10.30 24.87 -9.22
C ILE A 51 10.30 25.78 -10.47
N GLN A 52 9.73 26.98 -10.37
CA GLN A 52 9.72 27.95 -11.48
C GLN A 52 11.13 28.28 -11.96
N VAL A 53 12.07 28.51 -11.02
CA VAL A 53 13.48 28.79 -11.34
C VAL A 53 14.13 27.62 -12.08
N GLU A 54 13.96 26.40 -11.59
CA GLU A 54 14.53 25.21 -12.24
C GLU A 54 13.95 24.98 -13.64
N VAL A 55 12.61 25.11 -13.78
CA VAL A 55 11.92 25.00 -15.07
C VAL A 55 12.41 26.05 -16.06
N LEU A 56 12.51 27.31 -15.62
CA LEU A 56 12.96 28.41 -16.46
C LEU A 56 14.42 28.22 -16.91
N SER A 57 15.29 27.79 -15.99
CA SER A 57 16.69 27.46 -16.30
C SER A 57 16.77 26.39 -17.39
N LYS A 58 15.99 25.30 -17.26
CA LYS A 58 15.97 24.20 -18.23
C LYS A 58 15.39 24.59 -19.58
N ILE A 59 14.34 25.40 -19.61
CA ILE A 59 13.79 25.93 -20.85
C ILE A 59 14.87 26.72 -21.61
N LYS A 60 15.54 27.65 -20.94
CA LYS A 60 16.56 28.51 -21.58
C LYS A 60 17.76 27.75 -22.12
N THR A 61 18.13 26.64 -21.48
CA THR A 61 19.38 25.94 -21.76
C THR A 61 19.20 24.68 -22.62
N HIS A 62 18.03 24.03 -22.60
CA HIS A 62 17.85 22.71 -23.19
C HIS A 62 16.57 22.54 -24.03
N ALA A 63 15.56 23.42 -23.91
CA ALA A 63 14.32 23.24 -24.66
C ALA A 63 14.44 23.79 -26.08
N SER A 64 14.10 22.97 -27.08
CA SER A 64 13.97 23.44 -28.46
C SER A 64 12.68 24.25 -28.64
N LYS A 65 12.66 25.12 -29.65
CA LYS A 65 11.46 25.89 -30.01
C LYS A 65 10.26 24.98 -30.28
N ASP A 66 10.46 23.87 -31.00
CA ASP A 66 9.41 22.89 -31.29
C ASP A 66 8.83 22.26 -30.01
N GLN A 67 9.67 21.99 -29.00
CA GLN A 67 9.18 21.48 -27.71
C GLN A 67 8.32 22.51 -26.99
N ILE A 68 8.73 23.78 -26.99
CA ILE A 68 7.96 24.87 -26.37
C ILE A 68 6.63 25.05 -27.10
N GLU A 69 6.61 25.02 -28.43
CA GLU A 69 5.39 25.13 -29.23
C GLU A 69 4.42 23.95 -28.97
N LEU A 70 4.94 22.73 -28.82
CA LEU A 70 4.12 21.56 -28.49
C LEU A 70 3.55 21.64 -27.07
N ILE A 71 4.36 22.03 -26.08
CA ILE A 71 3.89 22.26 -24.71
C ILE A 71 2.78 23.32 -24.70
N ASN A 72 2.99 24.44 -25.40
CA ASN A 72 2.01 25.52 -25.46
C ASN A 72 0.70 25.05 -26.10
N ARG A 73 0.76 24.23 -27.16
CA ARG A 73 -0.43 23.60 -27.76
C ARG A 73 -1.20 22.77 -26.73
N CYS A 74 -0.51 21.94 -25.94
CA CYS A 74 -1.14 21.14 -24.88
C CYS A 74 -1.73 21.99 -23.75
N PHE A 75 -1.23 23.22 -23.52
CA PHE A 75 -1.83 24.16 -22.57
C PHE A 75 -3.13 24.79 -23.10
N MET A 76 -3.21 25.02 -24.41
CA MET A 76 -4.38 25.63 -25.05
C MET A 76 -5.50 24.64 -25.33
N GLU A 77 -5.20 23.34 -25.36
CA GLU A 77 -6.20 22.29 -25.49
C GLU A 77 -7.08 22.16 -24.23
N ALA A 78 -8.33 21.74 -24.43
CA ALA A 78 -9.22 21.40 -23.32
C ALA A 78 -8.62 20.28 -22.45
N ARG A 79 -8.68 20.50 -21.13
CA ARG A 79 -8.17 19.59 -20.09
C ARG A 79 -9.30 19.10 -19.20
N PHE A 80 -9.09 17.93 -18.64
CA PHE A 80 -9.98 17.40 -17.61
C PHE A 80 -9.73 18.11 -16.27
N ASP A 81 -10.71 18.04 -15.38
CA ASP A 81 -10.60 18.58 -14.02
C ASP A 81 -9.69 17.68 -13.18
N VAL A 82 -8.67 18.24 -12.52
CA VAL A 82 -7.78 17.45 -11.67
C VAL A 82 -8.53 16.83 -10.50
N ASP A 83 -9.60 17.48 -10.05
CA ASP A 83 -10.42 17.02 -8.94
C ASP A 83 -11.17 15.72 -9.27
N ASP A 84 -11.34 15.40 -10.56
CA ASP A 84 -11.86 14.09 -10.97
C ASP A 84 -10.95 12.93 -10.54
N LEU A 85 -9.67 13.19 -10.23
CA LEU A 85 -8.70 12.22 -9.71
C LEU A 85 -8.42 12.41 -8.21
N SER A 86 -9.25 13.16 -7.49
CA SER A 86 -9.11 13.37 -6.03
C SER A 86 -9.14 12.08 -5.22
N PHE A 87 -9.79 11.02 -5.71
CA PHE A 87 -9.84 9.69 -5.08
C PHE A 87 -8.48 8.97 -5.01
N ILE A 88 -7.47 9.43 -5.76
CA ILE A 88 -6.11 8.89 -5.70
C ILE A 88 -5.37 9.57 -4.55
N GLU A 89 -5.26 8.84 -3.44
CA GLU A 89 -4.42 9.17 -2.27
C GLU A 89 -2.94 8.80 -2.47
N ASN A 90 -2.06 9.43 -1.69
CA ASN A 90 -0.63 9.12 -1.64
C ASN A 90 -0.40 7.89 -0.75
N SER A 91 -0.46 6.71 -1.36
CA SER A 91 -0.16 5.46 -0.66
C SER A 91 0.43 4.43 -1.62
N LYS A 92 1.29 3.57 -1.09
CA LYS A 92 1.95 2.49 -1.84
C LYS A 92 0.99 1.66 -2.70
N SER A 93 -0.21 1.36 -2.18
CA SER A 93 -1.19 0.58 -2.93
C SER A 93 -1.89 1.39 -4.03
N HIS A 94 -2.08 2.68 -3.83
CA HIS A 94 -2.60 3.55 -4.89
C HIS A 94 -1.55 3.79 -5.96
N ASP A 95 -0.28 3.94 -5.60
CA ASP A 95 0.83 4.03 -6.56
C ASP A 95 0.83 2.81 -7.47
N PHE A 96 0.77 1.60 -6.89
CA PHE A 96 0.62 0.35 -7.65
C PHE A 96 -0.59 0.37 -8.59
N LEU A 97 -1.75 0.87 -8.14
CA LEU A 97 -2.94 0.95 -9.00
C LEU A 97 -2.79 1.95 -10.12
N VAL A 98 -2.17 3.09 -9.87
CA VAL A 98 -1.85 4.06 -10.92
C VAL A 98 -0.95 3.43 -11.98
N GLU A 99 0.05 2.63 -11.58
CA GLU A 99 0.87 1.90 -12.55
C GLU A 99 0.02 0.98 -13.44
N LYS A 100 -0.91 0.23 -12.83
CA LYS A 100 -1.85 -0.63 -13.58
C LYS A 100 -2.82 0.14 -14.46
N THR A 101 -3.30 1.28 -14.00
CA THR A 101 -4.13 2.19 -14.79
C THR A 101 -3.37 2.69 -16.02
N ILE A 102 -2.12 3.11 -15.84
CA ILE A 102 -1.26 3.56 -16.95
C ILE A 102 -1.00 2.41 -17.93
N GLU A 103 -0.71 1.20 -17.45
CA GLU A 103 -0.55 0.01 -18.31
C GLU A 103 -1.80 -0.25 -19.16
N ILE A 104 -3.00 -0.05 -18.61
CA ILE A 104 -4.26 -0.26 -19.32
C ILE A 104 -4.51 0.87 -20.32
N ILE A 105 -4.33 2.13 -19.92
CA ILE A 105 -4.49 3.30 -20.80
C ILE A 105 -3.55 3.19 -22.01
N LYS A 106 -2.29 2.78 -21.80
CA LYS A 106 -1.32 2.59 -22.88
C LYS A 106 -1.71 1.52 -23.91
N LYS A 107 -2.62 0.62 -23.56
CA LYS A 107 -3.17 -0.41 -24.47
C LYS A 107 -4.44 0.06 -25.20
N ASP A 108 -5.02 1.20 -24.82
CA ASP A 108 -6.18 1.77 -25.50
C ASP A 108 -5.78 2.25 -26.90
N SER A 109 -6.58 1.93 -27.91
CA SER A 109 -6.29 2.30 -29.31
C SER A 109 -6.26 3.81 -29.55
N ASN A 110 -6.88 4.61 -28.67
CA ASN A 110 -6.90 6.07 -28.76
C ASN A 110 -5.73 6.72 -28.02
N PHE A 111 -4.91 5.93 -27.33
CA PHE A 111 -3.74 6.44 -26.63
C PHE A 111 -2.59 6.63 -27.61
N ILE A 112 -2.06 7.85 -27.67
CA ILE A 112 -0.91 8.18 -28.49
C ILE A 112 0.32 8.16 -27.57
N PRO A 113 1.30 7.28 -27.83
CA PRO A 113 2.51 7.21 -27.02
C PRO A 113 3.24 8.55 -27.03
N TYR A 114 3.34 9.17 -25.84
CA TYR A 114 4.29 10.24 -25.61
C TYR A 114 5.71 9.67 -25.68
N ARG A 115 6.63 10.36 -26.39
CA ARG A 115 8.03 9.99 -26.70
C ARG A 115 8.53 8.70 -26.03
N SER A 116 8.78 7.68 -26.86
CA SER A 116 9.32 6.36 -26.51
C SER A 116 10.21 6.31 -25.25
N ARG A 117 9.64 5.91 -24.11
CA ARG A 117 10.36 5.11 -23.12
C ARG A 117 9.60 3.82 -22.85
N ALA A 118 10.16 2.76 -23.41
CA ALA A 118 9.74 1.36 -23.33
C ALA A 118 10.08 0.69 -21.98
N SER A 119 10.68 1.39 -21.02
CA SER A 119 10.95 0.81 -19.70
C SER A 119 9.71 0.95 -18.82
N GLY A 120 8.90 -0.11 -18.75
CA GLY A 120 7.69 -0.24 -17.92
C GLY A 120 7.89 -0.13 -16.40
N LYS A 121 8.85 0.66 -15.92
CA LYS A 121 8.93 1.15 -14.55
C LYS A 121 8.73 2.66 -14.57
N ILE A 122 7.75 3.10 -13.80
CA ILE A 122 7.35 4.48 -13.60
C ILE A 122 8.43 5.14 -12.72
N ASN A 123 9.58 5.44 -13.34
CA ASN A 123 10.68 6.23 -12.78
C ASN A 123 10.59 7.63 -13.40
N HIS A 124 9.62 8.40 -12.94
CA HIS A 124 9.37 9.75 -13.40
C HIS A 124 9.56 10.72 -12.23
N VAL A 125 9.91 11.95 -12.56
CA VAL A 125 10.23 12.99 -11.58
C VAL A 125 8.99 13.42 -10.77
N LEU A 126 7.80 13.18 -11.33
CA LEU A 126 6.53 13.46 -10.65
C LEU A 126 6.17 12.32 -9.68
N GLY A 127 5.19 12.52 -8.78
CA GLY A 127 4.55 11.39 -8.10
C GLY A 127 3.66 10.60 -9.06
N HIS A 128 3.29 9.35 -8.74
CA HIS A 128 2.48 8.49 -9.63
C HIS A 128 1.20 9.19 -10.12
N LYS A 129 0.44 9.82 -9.21
CA LYS A 129 -0.77 10.57 -9.55
C LYS A 129 -0.52 11.70 -10.54
N ASP A 130 0.49 12.52 -10.28
CA ASP A 130 0.85 13.64 -11.14
C ASP A 130 1.29 13.19 -12.53
N PHE A 131 1.91 12.00 -12.62
CA PHE A 131 2.27 11.42 -13.89
C PHE A 131 1.10 10.88 -14.68
N LEU A 132 0.11 10.28 -14.01
CA LEU A 132 -1.15 9.94 -14.67
C LEU A 132 -1.82 11.20 -15.22
N ILE A 133 -1.85 12.30 -14.45
CA ILE A 133 -2.38 13.58 -14.92
C ILE A 133 -1.62 14.09 -16.14
N PHE A 134 -0.29 14.14 -16.06
CA PHE A 134 0.58 14.53 -17.15
C PHE A 134 0.33 13.69 -18.41
N LEU A 135 0.26 12.36 -18.28
CA LEU A 135 0.06 11.45 -19.41
C LEU A 135 -1.25 11.71 -20.14
N ILE A 136 -2.33 12.01 -19.39
CA ILE A 136 -3.64 12.33 -19.95
C ILE A 136 -3.62 13.72 -20.59
N ASP A 137 -3.04 14.72 -19.92
CA ASP A 137 -2.96 16.09 -20.43
C ASP A 137 -2.12 16.19 -21.71
N ALA A 138 -1.08 15.36 -21.84
CA ALA A 138 -0.18 15.32 -22.98
C ALA A 138 -0.80 14.69 -24.24
N GLN A 139 -1.98 14.07 -24.13
CA GLN A 139 -2.69 13.52 -25.27
C GLN A 139 -3.27 14.67 -26.11
N SER A 140 -2.81 14.84 -27.35
CA SER A 140 -3.40 15.78 -28.31
C SER A 140 -4.71 15.22 -28.89
N THR A 141 -5.72 15.10 -28.03
CA THR A 141 -7.01 14.45 -28.33
C THR A 141 -8.18 15.21 -27.70
N SER A 142 -9.41 14.80 -28.03
CA SER A 142 -10.62 15.45 -27.50
C SER A 142 -10.73 15.31 -25.98
N LEU A 143 -11.41 16.26 -25.35
CA LEU A 143 -11.70 16.23 -23.93
C LEU A 143 -12.44 14.94 -23.51
N ASP A 144 -13.30 14.41 -24.38
CA ASP A 144 -14.06 13.19 -24.11
C ASP A 144 -13.14 11.96 -24.01
N ILE A 145 -12.09 11.89 -24.83
CA ILE A 145 -11.09 10.82 -24.74
C ILE A 145 -10.28 10.96 -23.45
N LYS A 146 -9.88 12.19 -23.07
CA LYS A 146 -9.20 12.45 -21.79
C LYS A 146 -10.07 12.04 -20.60
N ARG A 147 -11.37 12.40 -20.62
CA ARG A 147 -12.36 11.99 -19.61
C ARG A 147 -12.55 10.48 -19.58
N ARG A 148 -12.56 9.80 -20.72
CA ARG A 148 -12.61 8.33 -20.76
C ARG A 148 -11.41 7.71 -20.02
N PHE A 149 -10.20 8.25 -20.15
CA PHE A 149 -9.05 7.75 -19.39
C PHE A 149 -9.21 7.95 -17.88
N VAL A 150 -9.80 9.07 -17.46
CA VAL A 150 -10.18 9.31 -16.06
C VAL A 150 -11.23 8.30 -15.57
N GLU A 151 -12.24 7.98 -16.39
CA GLU A 151 -13.25 6.97 -16.05
C GLU A 151 -12.66 5.55 -15.96
N ILE A 152 -11.67 5.20 -16.81
CA ILE A 152 -10.90 3.96 -16.65
C ILE A 152 -10.23 3.92 -15.28
N ALA A 153 -9.59 5.02 -14.85
CA ALA A 153 -8.98 5.12 -13.53
C ALA A 153 -10.03 4.93 -12.41
N LYS A 154 -11.16 5.65 -12.47
CA LYS A 154 -12.27 5.53 -11.49
C LYS A 154 -12.77 4.09 -11.38
N LEU A 155 -12.99 3.41 -12.51
CA LEU A 155 -13.46 2.02 -12.53
C LEU A 155 -12.46 1.05 -11.90
N ILE A 156 -11.15 1.23 -12.17
CA ILE A 156 -10.09 0.40 -11.57
C ILE A 156 -10.06 0.57 -10.06
N PHE A 157 -10.05 1.81 -9.58
CA PHE A 157 -10.00 2.11 -8.15
C PHE A 157 -11.28 1.67 -7.43
N HIS A 158 -12.44 1.81 -8.06
CA HIS A 158 -13.71 1.31 -7.53
C HIS A 158 -13.69 -0.21 -7.38
N LYS A 159 -13.29 -0.95 -8.42
CA LYS A 159 -13.15 -2.41 -8.37
C LYS A 159 -12.15 -2.85 -7.31
N TYR A 160 -11.05 -2.11 -7.18
CA TYR A 160 -10.06 -2.34 -6.15
C TYR A 160 -10.67 -2.20 -4.75
N ALA A 161 -11.30 -1.06 -4.46
CA ALA A 161 -11.92 -0.79 -3.17
C ALA A 161 -12.93 -1.89 -2.78
N GLN A 162 -13.75 -2.35 -3.73
CA GLN A 162 -14.67 -3.47 -3.51
C GLN A 162 -13.93 -4.78 -3.21
N ARG A 163 -12.89 -5.10 -3.99
CA ARG A 163 -12.17 -6.37 -3.87
C ARG A 163 -11.37 -6.47 -2.58
N VAL A 164 -10.82 -5.36 -2.09
CA VAL A 164 -9.98 -5.33 -0.88
C VAL A 164 -10.73 -4.86 0.38
N ASN A 165 -12.04 -4.63 0.33
CA ASN A 165 -12.81 -4.11 1.48
C ASN A 165 -12.66 -4.97 2.75
N PHE A 166 -12.56 -6.29 2.60
CA PHE A 166 -12.39 -7.21 3.74
C PHE A 166 -11.07 -6.98 4.51
N ILE A 167 -10.09 -6.32 3.90
CA ILE A 167 -8.79 -6.02 4.51
C ILE A 167 -8.94 -5.06 5.70
N LYS A 168 -10.06 -4.32 5.81
CA LYS A 168 -10.38 -3.53 7.00
C LYS A 168 -10.22 -4.33 8.30
N TRP A 169 -10.59 -5.60 8.28
CA TRP A 169 -10.43 -6.50 9.44
C TRP A 169 -8.97 -6.62 9.90
N TYR A 170 -7.98 -6.56 9.00
CA TYR A 170 -6.56 -6.63 9.38
C TYR A 170 -6.09 -5.36 10.09
N LYS A 171 -6.76 -4.22 9.88
CA LYS A 171 -6.42 -2.93 10.51
C LYS A 171 -6.96 -2.78 11.95
N GLU A 172 -7.93 -3.60 12.34
CA GLU A 172 -8.61 -3.47 13.64
C GLU A 172 -7.73 -3.87 14.83
N GLU A 173 -6.78 -4.80 14.64
CA GLU A 173 -5.83 -5.21 15.67
C GLU A 173 -4.40 -5.21 15.12
N LYS A 174 -3.47 -4.62 15.88
CA LYS A 174 -2.09 -4.35 15.42
C LYS A 174 -1.30 -5.60 15.04
N ASP A 175 -1.58 -6.72 15.69
CA ASP A 175 -0.86 -7.98 15.50
C ASP A 175 -1.41 -8.83 14.34
N ARG A 176 -2.62 -8.55 13.83
CA ARG A 176 -3.20 -9.27 12.70
C ARG A 176 -2.33 -9.21 11.46
N ILE A 177 -1.72 -8.06 11.16
CA ILE A 177 -0.81 -7.90 10.01
C ILE A 177 0.46 -8.75 10.19
N GLN A 178 1.04 -8.73 11.38
CA GLN A 178 2.24 -9.51 11.69
C GLN A 178 1.97 -11.02 11.62
N ILE A 179 0.85 -11.47 12.20
CA ILE A 179 0.45 -12.88 12.15
C ILE A 179 0.07 -13.30 10.72
N ALA A 180 -0.50 -12.39 9.93
CA ALA A 180 -0.74 -12.61 8.50
C ALA A 180 0.56 -12.86 7.75
N PHE A 181 1.57 -12.02 7.96
CA PHE A 181 2.88 -12.20 7.35
C PHE A 181 3.48 -13.57 7.64
N GLU A 182 3.48 -13.99 8.91
CA GLU A 182 3.95 -15.31 9.32
C GLU A 182 3.17 -16.44 8.64
N TYR A 183 1.84 -16.32 8.61
CA TYR A 183 0.97 -17.31 7.97
C TYR A 183 1.27 -17.45 6.48
N PHE A 184 1.37 -16.34 5.76
CA PHE A 184 1.64 -16.34 4.33
C PHE A 184 3.04 -16.84 4.01
N LYS A 185 4.04 -16.45 4.79
CA LYS A 185 5.40 -16.97 4.70
C LYS A 185 5.45 -18.48 4.90
N MET A 186 4.75 -19.01 5.92
CA MET A 186 4.62 -20.45 6.17
C MET A 186 3.96 -21.19 5.00
N LYS A 187 3.08 -20.53 4.25
CA LYS A 187 2.42 -21.09 3.06
C LYS A 187 3.26 -20.98 1.79
N GLY A 188 4.51 -20.52 1.87
CA GLY A 188 5.37 -20.31 0.71
C GLY A 188 4.89 -19.18 -0.20
N ILE A 189 4.03 -18.30 0.32
CA ILE A 189 3.53 -17.15 -0.42
C ILE A 189 4.54 -16.01 -0.20
N CYS A 190 5.31 -15.71 -1.24
CA CYS A 190 6.17 -14.53 -1.25
C CYS A 190 5.37 -13.31 -1.68
N PHE A 191 5.46 -12.25 -0.88
CA PHE A 191 5.08 -10.91 -1.32
C PHE A 191 6.19 -10.41 -2.24
N SER A 192 5.81 -9.71 -3.31
CA SER A 192 6.71 -9.29 -4.40
C SER A 192 7.80 -8.28 -4.00
N LEU A 193 7.85 -7.90 -2.72
CA LEU A 193 8.85 -6.99 -2.17
C LEU A 193 9.71 -7.80 -1.22
N GLU A 194 11.03 -7.71 -1.38
CA GLU A 194 12.06 -8.28 -0.50
C GLU A 194 12.04 -7.66 0.92
N SER A 195 10.88 -7.20 1.41
CA SER A 195 10.73 -6.62 2.72
C SER A 195 10.62 -7.71 3.77
N ASN A 196 11.41 -7.56 4.83
CA ASN A 196 11.33 -8.39 6.03
C ASN A 196 10.03 -8.19 6.82
N MET A 197 9.17 -7.25 6.40
CA MET A 197 7.89 -6.93 7.03
C MET A 197 6.83 -6.63 5.99
N LEU A 198 5.62 -7.11 6.27
CA LEU A 198 4.40 -6.82 5.52
C LEU A 198 3.72 -5.57 6.09
N ASP A 199 3.44 -4.59 5.25
CA ASP A 199 2.51 -3.52 5.61
C ASP A 199 1.09 -3.84 5.11
N ILE A 200 0.12 -2.99 5.48
CA ILE A 200 -1.27 -3.20 5.05
C ILE A 200 -1.46 -3.02 3.54
N HIS A 201 -0.68 -2.13 2.92
CA HIS A 201 -0.74 -1.88 1.48
C HIS A 201 -0.19 -3.09 0.71
N ASP A 202 0.80 -3.80 1.23
CA ASP A 202 1.31 -5.06 0.66
C ASP A 202 0.23 -6.13 0.60
N LEU A 203 -0.58 -6.26 1.67
CA LEU A 203 -1.74 -7.14 1.67
C LEU A 203 -2.76 -6.70 0.62
N MET A 204 -3.06 -5.41 0.55
CA MET A 204 -4.03 -4.90 -0.43
C MET A 204 -3.54 -5.13 -1.87
N ILE A 205 -2.26 -4.92 -2.14
CA ILE A 205 -1.65 -5.22 -3.44
C ILE A 205 -1.72 -6.72 -3.70
N PHE A 206 -1.34 -7.59 -2.76
CA PHE A 206 -1.37 -9.05 -2.94
C PHE A 206 -2.77 -9.59 -3.28
N PHE A 207 -3.80 -9.11 -2.61
CA PHE A 207 -5.18 -9.54 -2.88
C PHE A 207 -5.74 -8.94 -4.17
N TRP A 208 -5.18 -7.85 -4.66
CA TRP A 208 -5.54 -7.29 -5.95
C TRP A 208 -4.77 -7.91 -7.14
N SER A 209 -3.45 -8.05 -7.00
CA SER A 209 -2.52 -8.44 -8.07
C SER A 209 -2.55 -9.93 -8.38
N ASN A 210 -2.94 -10.77 -7.41
CA ASN A 210 -3.10 -12.18 -7.69
C ASN A 210 -4.15 -12.37 -8.77
N GLU A 211 -3.83 -13.22 -9.76
CA GLU A 211 -4.76 -13.78 -10.76
C GLU A 211 -5.90 -14.60 -10.14
N LYS A 212 -5.96 -14.64 -8.80
CA LYS A 212 -7.00 -15.32 -8.04
C LYS A 212 -8.35 -14.65 -8.22
N THR A 213 -9.39 -15.45 -8.37
CA THR A 213 -10.76 -14.95 -8.36
C THR A 213 -11.11 -14.36 -6.99
N GLN A 214 -12.21 -13.60 -6.92
CA GLN A 214 -12.68 -13.04 -5.65
C GLN A 214 -12.98 -14.13 -4.61
N GLU A 215 -13.48 -15.29 -5.06
CA GLU A 215 -13.78 -16.46 -4.23
C GLU A 215 -12.51 -17.08 -3.66
N GLN A 216 -11.46 -17.19 -4.48
CA GLN A 216 -10.16 -17.69 -4.03
C GLN A 216 -9.53 -16.76 -3.00
N ASN A 217 -9.64 -15.44 -3.18
CA ASN A 217 -9.20 -14.47 -2.18
C ASN A 217 -9.99 -14.58 -0.87
N LYS A 218 -11.31 -14.74 -0.95
CA LYS A 218 -12.16 -15.00 0.24
C LYS A 218 -11.74 -16.27 0.97
N LEU A 219 -11.43 -17.34 0.25
CA LEU A 219 -10.99 -18.59 0.85
C LEU A 219 -9.64 -18.43 1.57
N VAL A 220 -8.71 -17.69 0.98
CA VAL A 220 -7.43 -17.34 1.62
C VAL A 220 -7.67 -16.55 2.91
N ASP A 221 -8.55 -15.55 2.88
CA ASP A 221 -8.92 -14.75 4.06
C ASP A 221 -9.57 -15.60 5.17
N ILE A 222 -10.53 -16.45 4.83
CA ILE A 222 -11.19 -17.36 5.80
C ILE A 222 -10.18 -18.30 6.45
N ASN A 223 -9.28 -18.88 5.66
CA ASN A 223 -8.25 -19.76 6.18
C ASN A 223 -7.28 -19.04 7.12
N PHE A 224 -6.92 -17.80 6.79
CA PHE A 224 -6.11 -16.97 7.67
C PHE A 224 -6.85 -16.64 8.97
N ARG A 225 -8.10 -16.17 8.91
CA ARG A 225 -8.90 -15.86 10.12
C ARG A 225 -9.01 -17.07 11.05
N ARG A 226 -9.25 -18.26 10.49
CA ARG A 226 -9.27 -19.51 11.26
C ARG A 226 -7.93 -19.78 11.94
N TYR A 227 -6.83 -19.57 11.22
CA TYR A 227 -5.48 -19.69 11.79
C TYR A 227 -5.25 -18.67 12.91
N TYR A 228 -5.62 -17.40 12.70
CA TYR A 228 -5.49 -16.32 13.66
C TYR A 228 -6.21 -16.64 14.98
N TYR A 229 -7.50 -17.00 14.92
CA TYR A 229 -8.26 -17.35 16.13
C TYR A 229 -7.71 -18.59 16.83
N ASN A 230 -7.25 -19.60 16.07
CA ASN A 230 -6.61 -20.78 16.66
C ASN A 230 -5.29 -20.43 17.36
N LYS A 231 -4.48 -19.54 16.79
CA LYS A 231 -3.23 -19.06 17.39
C LYS A 231 -3.53 -18.27 18.67
N LYS A 232 -4.45 -17.32 18.62
CA LYS A 232 -4.91 -16.55 19.79
C LYS A 232 -5.50 -17.39 20.90
N SER A 233 -6.34 -18.37 20.56
CA SER A 233 -6.88 -19.28 21.58
C SER A 233 -5.80 -20.12 22.26
N ARG A 234 -4.66 -20.39 21.61
CA ARG A 234 -3.56 -21.16 22.21
C ARG A 234 -2.65 -20.30 23.07
N GLU A 235 -2.43 -19.03 22.70
CA GLU A 235 -1.64 -18.07 23.49
C GLU A 235 -2.21 -17.87 24.91
N GLY A 236 -3.54 -17.89 25.07
CA GLY A 236 -4.20 -17.81 26.38
C GLY A 236 -4.41 -19.15 27.11
N LYS A 237 -4.12 -20.28 26.46
CA LYS A 237 -4.36 -21.64 26.99
C LYS A 237 -3.08 -22.44 27.10
N ALA A 238 -2.03 -21.86 27.68
CA ALA A 238 -0.86 -22.61 28.11
C ALA A 238 -1.17 -23.54 29.30
N THR A 239 -2.25 -24.34 29.23
CA THR A 239 -2.34 -25.60 29.98
C THR A 239 -1.33 -26.55 29.35
N LYS A 240 -0.12 -26.57 29.89
CA LYS A 240 0.89 -27.58 29.55
C LYS A 240 0.29 -28.96 29.82
N GLN A 241 -0.17 -29.63 28.77
CA GLN A 241 -0.57 -31.03 28.88
C GLN A 241 0.71 -31.86 29.02
N ALA A 242 0.88 -32.51 30.17
CA ALA A 242 1.98 -33.42 30.43
C ALA A 242 1.44 -34.84 30.42
N ASN A 243 2.07 -35.71 29.62
CA ASN A 243 1.78 -37.14 29.64
C ASN A 243 2.71 -37.79 30.65
N PHE A 244 2.14 -38.44 31.67
CA PHE A 244 2.90 -39.15 32.70
C PHE A 244 2.74 -40.65 32.49
N SER A 245 3.86 -41.36 32.47
CA SER A 245 3.87 -42.82 32.64
C SER A 245 3.95 -43.11 34.13
N LEU A 246 2.90 -43.74 34.67
CA LEU A 246 2.79 -44.11 36.09
C LEU A 246 2.77 -45.63 36.22
N SER A 247 3.29 -46.15 37.33
CA SER A 247 3.11 -47.57 37.65
C SER A 247 1.64 -47.89 37.93
N GLU A 248 1.22 -49.14 37.69
CA GLU A 248 -0.16 -49.58 37.97
C GLU A 248 -0.58 -49.30 39.42
N GLN A 249 0.34 -49.45 40.37
CA GLN A 249 0.10 -49.16 41.77
C GLN A 249 -0.21 -47.68 42.02
N SER A 250 0.49 -46.77 41.32
CA SER A 250 0.26 -45.33 41.43
C SER A 250 -1.09 -44.94 40.86
N ILE A 251 -1.50 -45.57 39.75
CA ILE A 251 -2.82 -45.36 39.13
C ILE A 251 -3.93 -45.78 40.10
N LYS A 252 -3.83 -46.98 40.69
CA LYS A 252 -4.79 -47.48 41.69
C LYS A 252 -4.88 -46.58 42.92
N ASN A 253 -3.75 -46.03 43.38
CA ASN A 253 -3.74 -45.11 44.52
C ASN A 253 -4.43 -43.77 44.18
N ILE A 254 -4.18 -43.21 42.99
CA ILE A 254 -4.86 -41.99 42.52
C ILE A 254 -6.36 -42.23 42.38
N GLU A 255 -6.78 -43.40 41.89
CA GLU A 255 -8.20 -43.78 41.80
C GLU A 255 -8.88 -43.83 43.16
N LYS A 256 -8.26 -44.47 44.16
CA LYS A 256 -8.80 -44.53 45.53
C LYS A 256 -8.95 -43.14 46.15
N ILE A 257 -7.98 -42.26 45.93
CA ILE A 257 -8.02 -40.87 46.45
C ILE A 257 -9.12 -40.09 45.73
N ALA A 258 -9.20 -40.21 44.41
CA ALA A 258 -10.23 -39.57 43.60
C ALA A 258 -11.64 -39.98 44.06
N GLU A 259 -11.85 -41.27 44.31
CA GLU A 259 -13.13 -41.79 44.79
C GLU A 259 -13.44 -41.32 46.23
N LYS A 260 -12.48 -41.43 47.14
CA LYS A 260 -12.64 -41.03 48.55
C LYS A 260 -13.02 -39.56 48.71
N TYR A 261 -12.46 -38.67 47.90
CA TYR A 261 -12.69 -37.23 47.98
C TYR A 261 -13.64 -36.70 46.90
N ARG A 262 -14.26 -37.57 46.09
CA ARG A 262 -15.14 -37.23 44.96
C ARG A 262 -14.51 -36.20 44.00
N MET A 263 -13.24 -36.41 43.68
CA MET A 263 -12.45 -35.57 42.77
C MET A 263 -12.11 -36.34 41.49
N ASN A 264 -11.80 -35.61 40.42
CA ASN A 264 -11.28 -36.23 39.20
C ASN A 264 -9.80 -36.58 39.36
N LYS A 265 -9.33 -37.65 38.71
CA LYS A 265 -7.92 -38.08 38.77
C LYS A 265 -6.93 -36.96 38.44
N SER A 266 -7.27 -36.09 37.48
CA SER A 266 -6.46 -34.92 37.12
C SER A 266 -6.33 -33.90 38.25
N MET A 267 -7.40 -33.67 39.02
CA MET A 267 -7.37 -32.78 40.19
C MET A 267 -6.51 -33.34 41.31
N VAL A 268 -6.51 -34.67 41.49
CA VAL A 268 -5.63 -35.34 42.45
C VAL A 268 -4.16 -35.17 42.06
N VAL A 269 -3.84 -35.37 40.78
CA VAL A 269 -2.47 -35.17 40.25
C VAL A 269 -2.04 -33.71 40.43
N ASP A 270 -2.89 -32.75 40.07
CA ASP A 270 -2.62 -31.32 40.27
C ASP A 270 -2.39 -30.96 41.74
N ALA A 271 -3.18 -31.54 42.66
CA ALA A 271 -3.02 -31.31 44.10
C ALA A 271 -1.69 -31.87 44.64
N ILE A 272 -1.29 -33.05 44.17
CA ILE A 272 0.00 -33.68 44.51
C ILE A 272 1.16 -32.78 44.04
N PHE A 273 1.09 -32.24 42.83
CA PHE A 273 2.13 -31.36 42.29
C PHE A 273 2.16 -29.98 42.96
N LYS A 274 1.01 -29.44 43.39
CA LYS A 274 0.92 -28.12 44.04
C LYS A 274 1.32 -28.11 45.51
N SER A 275 1.23 -29.24 46.21
CA SER A 275 1.60 -29.32 47.63
C SER A 275 2.19 -30.67 48.01
N PRO A 276 3.53 -30.82 47.97
CA PRO A 276 4.22 -32.06 48.35
C PRO A 276 3.97 -32.49 49.81
N SER A 277 3.54 -31.57 50.69
CA SER A 277 3.20 -31.87 52.09
C SER A 277 1.87 -32.63 52.24
N LEU A 278 0.94 -32.50 51.28
CA LEU A 278 -0.31 -33.24 51.23
C LEU A 278 -0.10 -34.72 50.91
N VAL A 279 0.96 -35.06 50.17
CA VAL A 279 1.36 -36.45 49.87
C VAL A 279 1.65 -37.22 51.16
N LYS A 280 2.36 -36.59 52.11
CA LYS A 280 2.64 -37.21 53.42
C LYS A 280 1.38 -37.45 54.25
N GLN A 281 0.39 -36.56 54.17
CA GLN A 281 -0.88 -36.71 54.89
C GLN A 281 -1.77 -37.79 54.27
N ILE A 282 -1.76 -37.91 52.94
CA ILE A 282 -2.47 -38.95 52.20
C ILE A 282 -1.84 -40.33 52.49
N ASP A 283 -0.51 -40.44 52.49
CA ASP A 283 0.20 -41.68 52.84
C ASP A 283 -0.09 -42.15 54.27
N LEU A 284 -0.18 -41.21 55.22
CA LEU A 284 -0.58 -41.50 56.61
C LEU A 284 -2.03 -42.01 56.71
N ALA A 285 -2.93 -41.53 55.85
CA ALA A 285 -4.34 -41.90 55.84
C ALA A 285 -4.64 -43.20 55.06
N LEU A 286 -3.71 -43.68 54.24
CA LEU A 286 -3.81 -44.94 53.49
C LEU A 286 -3.14 -46.13 54.21
N LYS A 287 -2.35 -45.88 55.26
CA LYS A 287 -1.73 -46.90 56.12
C LYS A 287 -2.60 -47.31 57.33
N LYS A 288 -3.83 -46.77 57.43
CA LYS A 288 -4.88 -47.20 58.35
C LYS A 288 -5.94 -47.96 57.57
#